data_AF-K7LA93-F1
#
_entry.id   AF-K7LA93-F1
#
_cell.length_a   1.000
_cell.length_b   1.000
_cell.length_c   1.000
_cell.angle_alpha   90.00
_cell.angle_beta   90.00
_cell.angle_gamma   90.00
#
_symmetry.space_group_name_H-M   'P 1'
#
loop_
_entity.id
_entity.type
_entity.pdbx_description
1 polymer ?
#
loop_
_entity_poly.entity_id
_entity_poly.type
_entity_poly.pdbx_seq_one_letter_code
_entity_poly.pdbx_strand_id
1 'polypeptide(L)'
;MDEALCSYIEKDRPFLGICLGLQLLFESSEENGPVKGLGLIPGTVGRFDSSNGFRVPHIGWNALQITKDLGILDDVGNYHVYFVHSYRAMPSDDNNEWISSTCDYGDKFIASIRRGNVHAVQFHPEKSGGKTQGYYFLAFLGWHILVLIPEYNILRCWSLYFEKILESEIKHGKEAWGRQSFKTCKKVIACLDVRTNDKGDLVVTKGE
;
A
#
# COMPACT_ATOMS: atom_id res chain seq x y z
N MET A 1 24.00 6.67 0.72
CA MET A 1 22.74 6.32 1.43
C MET A 1 22.32 4.91 1.06
N ASP A 2 22.42 4.57 -0.23
CA ASP A 2 22.09 3.28 -0.84
C ASP A 2 22.73 2.09 -0.13
N GLU A 3 24.06 2.10 0.06
CA GLU A 3 24.78 1.01 0.74
C GLU A 3 24.27 0.73 2.17
N ALA A 4 23.98 1.78 2.94
CA ALA A 4 23.49 1.64 4.31
C ALA A 4 22.07 1.07 4.33
N LEU A 5 21.23 1.44 3.36
CA LEU A 5 19.87 0.93 3.22
C LEU A 5 19.86 -0.51 2.70
N CYS A 6 20.66 -0.84 1.68
CA CYS A 6 20.83 -2.21 1.21
C CYS A 6 21.34 -3.10 2.35
N SER A 7 22.38 -2.69 3.09
CA SER A 7 22.86 -3.44 4.25
C SER A 7 21.82 -3.57 5.38
N TYR A 8 20.90 -2.59 5.52
CA TYR A 8 19.78 -2.69 6.46
C TYR A 8 18.79 -3.78 6.05
N ILE A 9 18.43 -3.79 4.77
CA ILE A 9 17.47 -4.73 4.18
C ILE A 9 18.06 -6.15 4.11
N GLU A 10 19.32 -6.30 3.71
CA GLU A 10 20.04 -7.59 3.65
C GLU A 10 20.18 -8.26 5.02
N LYS A 11 20.21 -7.47 6.10
CA LYS A 11 20.20 -7.96 7.49
C LYS A 11 18.79 -8.35 7.96
N ASP A 12 17.82 -8.44 7.06
CA ASP A 12 16.42 -8.77 7.31
C ASP A 12 15.81 -7.94 8.45
N ARG A 13 16.13 -6.65 8.49
CA ARG A 13 15.59 -5.73 9.49
C ARG A 13 14.25 -5.14 9.02
N PRO A 14 13.34 -4.79 9.94
CA PRO A 14 12.03 -4.21 9.63
C PRO A 14 12.11 -3.04 8.63
N PHE A 15 11.61 -3.24 7.41
CA PHE A 15 11.58 -2.20 6.38
C PHE A 15 10.18 -2.08 5.77
N LEU A 16 9.68 -0.84 5.66
CA LEU A 16 8.44 -0.53 4.95
C LEU A 16 8.68 0.52 3.86
N GLY A 17 8.64 0.09 2.60
CA GLY A 17 8.62 0.99 1.45
C GLY A 17 7.19 1.38 1.07
N ILE A 18 6.94 2.68 0.82
CA ILE A 18 5.63 3.19 0.37
C ILE A 18 5.79 3.93 -0.95
N CYS A 19 4.99 3.58 -1.95
CA CYS A 19 4.98 4.15 -3.29
C CYS A 19 6.38 4.13 -3.94
N LEU A 20 7.08 5.27 -4.01
CA LEU A 20 8.47 5.34 -4.45
C LEU A 20 9.39 4.43 -3.63
N GLY A 21 9.10 4.22 -2.34
CA GLY A 21 9.86 3.29 -1.50
C GLY A 21 9.81 1.84 -1.98
N LEU A 22 8.71 1.40 -2.62
CA LEU A 22 8.65 0.11 -3.31
C LEU A 22 9.49 0.15 -4.60
N GLN A 23 9.32 1.20 -5.39
CA GLN A 23 9.96 1.32 -6.71
C GLN A 23 11.49 1.37 -6.62
N LEU A 24 12.03 2.01 -5.58
CA LEU A 24 13.47 2.07 -5.32
C LEU A 24 14.12 0.70 -5.13
N LEU A 25 13.36 -0.34 -4.73
CA LEU A 25 13.92 -1.69 -4.52
C LEU A 25 14.28 -2.41 -5.82
N PHE A 26 13.71 -1.98 -6.95
CA PHE A 26 13.94 -2.59 -8.26
C PHE A 26 15.31 -2.20 -8.85
N GLU A 27 15.72 -2.86 -9.93
CA GLU A 27 17.02 -2.61 -10.58
C GLU A 27 17.10 -1.23 -11.24
N SER A 28 15.99 -0.77 -11.80
CA SER A 28 15.93 0.49 -12.54
C SER A 28 14.52 1.06 -12.64
N SER A 29 14.42 2.34 -12.99
CA SER A 29 13.19 3.02 -13.37
C SER A 29 13.40 3.79 -14.67
N GLU A 30 12.34 3.94 -15.45
CA GLU A 30 12.31 4.79 -16.65
C GLU A 30 11.98 6.26 -16.32
N GLU A 31 11.63 6.55 -15.06
CA GLU A 31 11.22 7.89 -14.63
C GLU A 31 12.37 8.90 -14.78
N ASN A 32 12.15 9.91 -15.62
CA ASN A 32 13.15 10.91 -16.02
C ASN A 32 14.37 10.33 -16.76
N GLY A 33 14.18 9.20 -17.46
CA GLY A 33 15.24 8.46 -18.15
C GLY A 33 15.64 7.20 -17.37
N PRO A 34 16.52 6.35 -17.93
CA PRO A 34 16.96 5.15 -17.24
C PRO A 34 17.78 5.51 -16.00
N VAL A 35 17.18 5.34 -14.82
CA VAL A 35 17.82 5.54 -13.52
C VAL A 35 17.99 4.20 -12.82
N LYS A 36 19.12 4.02 -12.13
CA LYS A 36 19.40 2.82 -11.35
C LYS A 36 18.66 2.87 -10.01
N GLY A 37 18.02 1.76 -9.63
CA GLY A 37 17.48 1.57 -8.28
C GLY A 37 18.46 0.84 -7.37
N LEU A 38 17.99 0.30 -6.24
CA LEU A 38 18.83 -0.44 -5.30
C LEU A 38 19.22 -1.84 -5.83
N GLY A 39 18.47 -2.38 -6.81
CA GLY A 39 18.77 -3.68 -7.42
C GLY A 39 18.58 -4.88 -6.49
N LEU A 40 17.66 -4.77 -5.52
CA LEU A 40 17.30 -5.86 -4.61
C LEU A 40 16.25 -6.79 -5.22
N ILE A 41 15.40 -6.26 -6.11
CA ILE A 41 14.34 -6.98 -6.80
C ILE A 41 14.57 -6.88 -8.32
N PRO A 42 14.65 -8.01 -9.05
CA PRO A 42 14.78 -7.99 -10.50
C PRO A 42 13.62 -7.25 -11.20
N GLY A 43 13.95 -6.46 -12.21
CA GLY A 43 12.99 -5.78 -13.07
C GLY A 43 13.12 -4.26 -13.11
N THR A 44 12.39 -3.67 -14.05
CA THR A 44 12.36 -2.23 -14.32
C THR A 44 10.99 -1.65 -13.99
N VAL A 45 10.98 -0.51 -13.31
CA VAL A 45 9.78 0.29 -13.09
C VAL A 45 9.52 1.13 -14.34
N GLY A 46 8.58 0.69 -15.18
CA GLY A 46 8.24 1.39 -16.42
C GLY A 46 6.98 2.24 -16.31
N ARG A 47 6.73 3.12 -17.27
CA ARG A 47 5.50 3.94 -17.33
C ARG A 47 4.28 3.12 -17.78
N PHE A 48 3.10 3.34 -17.18
CA PHE A 48 1.85 2.75 -17.68
C PHE A 48 1.59 3.08 -19.15
N ASP A 49 1.08 2.10 -19.90
CA ASP A 49 0.68 2.33 -21.28
C ASP A 49 -0.63 3.14 -21.34
N SER A 50 -0.55 4.35 -21.89
CA SER A 50 -1.72 5.21 -22.13
C SER A 50 -2.40 4.95 -23.48
N SER A 51 -1.85 4.09 -24.33
CA SER A 51 -2.35 3.84 -25.70
C SER A 51 -3.74 3.20 -25.72
N ASN A 52 -4.05 2.39 -24.71
CA ASN A 52 -5.33 1.66 -24.58
C ASN A 52 -6.45 2.49 -23.92
N GLY A 53 -6.31 3.82 -23.85
CA GLY A 53 -7.34 4.72 -23.29
C GLY A 53 -7.34 4.82 -21.76
N PHE A 54 -6.39 4.20 -21.07
CA PHE A 54 -6.21 4.37 -19.63
C PHE A 54 -5.58 5.74 -19.33
N ARG A 55 -6.10 6.41 -18.29
CA ARG A 55 -5.56 7.71 -17.86
C ARG A 55 -4.33 7.48 -16.99
N VAL A 56 -3.23 8.11 -17.36
CA VAL A 56 -1.99 8.08 -16.57
C VAL A 56 -1.74 9.49 -15.99
N PRO A 57 -1.49 9.63 -14.68
CA PRO A 57 -1.28 8.57 -13.68
C PRO A 57 -2.54 7.78 -13.29
N HIS A 58 -2.33 6.55 -12.81
CA HIS A 58 -3.33 5.78 -12.08
C HIS A 58 -3.65 6.54 -10.78
N ILE A 59 -4.81 7.19 -10.72
CA ILE A 59 -5.30 7.92 -9.54
C ILE A 59 -6.65 7.33 -9.12
N GLY A 60 -6.69 6.75 -7.93
CA GLY A 60 -7.95 6.33 -7.33
C GLY A 60 -7.83 5.11 -6.45
N TRP A 61 -9.00 4.58 -6.12
CA TRP A 61 -9.16 3.42 -5.27
C TRP A 61 -9.23 2.17 -6.15
N ASN A 62 -8.33 1.22 -5.96
CA ASN A 62 -8.30 -0.01 -6.75
C ASN A 62 -8.16 -1.24 -5.86
N ALA A 63 -8.64 -2.39 -6.35
CA ALA A 63 -8.69 -3.63 -5.58
C ALA A 63 -7.37 -4.39 -5.71
N LEU A 64 -6.93 -5.00 -4.61
CA LEU A 64 -5.75 -5.88 -4.59
C LEU A 64 -6.13 -7.30 -4.99
N GLN A 65 -5.23 -7.96 -5.70
CA GLN A 65 -5.22 -9.40 -5.94
C GLN A 65 -4.08 -9.99 -5.11
N ILE A 66 -4.41 -10.53 -3.94
CA ILE A 66 -3.42 -11.17 -3.06
C ILE A 66 -2.97 -12.48 -3.70
N THR A 67 -1.67 -12.64 -3.86
CA THR A 67 -1.06 -13.79 -4.54
C THR A 67 -0.40 -14.77 -3.58
N LYS A 68 0.19 -14.26 -2.49
CA LYS A 68 0.89 -15.06 -1.48
C LYS A 68 0.74 -14.41 -0.11
N ASP A 69 0.59 -15.28 0.89
CA ASP A 69 0.65 -14.98 2.33
C ASP A 69 -0.29 -13.87 2.81
N LEU A 70 -1.37 -14.28 3.46
CA LEU A 70 -2.41 -13.40 3.97
C LEU A 70 -1.89 -12.47 5.07
N GLY A 71 -0.78 -12.75 5.79
CA GLY A 71 -0.28 -11.98 6.95
C GLY A 71 -0.79 -10.52 7.14
N ILE A 72 -0.02 -9.53 6.71
CA ILE A 72 -0.39 -8.09 6.85
C ILE A 72 -1.57 -7.70 5.93
N LEU A 73 -1.88 -8.52 4.92
CA LEU A 73 -2.84 -8.20 3.87
C LEU A 73 -4.23 -8.82 4.06
N ASP A 74 -4.43 -9.68 5.06
CA ASP A 74 -5.63 -10.51 5.21
C ASP A 74 -6.87 -9.63 5.32
N ASP A 75 -6.75 -8.58 6.13
CA ASP A 75 -7.81 -7.59 6.29
C ASP A 75 -7.82 -6.58 5.14
N VAL A 76 -6.70 -6.32 4.47
CA VAL A 76 -6.63 -5.32 3.38
C VAL A 76 -7.22 -5.84 2.06
N GLY A 77 -7.18 -7.15 1.81
CA GLY A 77 -7.59 -7.76 0.55
C GLY A 77 -9.05 -7.52 0.15
N ASN A 78 -9.91 -7.22 1.11
CA ASN A 78 -11.32 -6.92 0.88
C ASN A 78 -11.60 -5.43 0.63
N TYR A 79 -10.57 -4.57 0.73
CA TYR A 79 -10.71 -3.13 0.57
C TYR A 79 -10.04 -2.63 -0.70
N HIS A 80 -10.60 -1.57 -1.26
CA HIS A 80 -9.89 -0.78 -2.24
C HIS A 80 -8.85 0.07 -1.52
N VAL A 81 -7.67 0.19 -2.10
CA VAL A 81 -6.57 0.99 -1.58
C VAL A 81 -6.25 2.13 -2.56
N TYR A 82 -5.70 3.22 -2.04
CA TYR A 82 -5.48 4.44 -2.82
C TYR A 82 -4.14 4.43 -3.54
N PHE A 83 -4.19 4.51 -4.87
CA PHE A 83 -3.04 4.62 -5.76
C PHE A 83 -2.96 6.03 -6.36
N VAL A 84 -1.72 6.52 -6.52
CA VAL A 84 -1.38 7.75 -7.25
C VAL A 84 0.01 7.59 -7.85
N HIS A 85 0.11 6.99 -9.03
CA HIS A 85 1.41 6.75 -9.68
C HIS A 85 1.30 6.63 -11.20
N SER A 86 2.38 7.02 -11.85
CA SER A 86 2.56 6.98 -13.31
C SER A 86 3.34 5.76 -13.78
N TYR A 87 4.21 5.25 -12.89
CA TYR A 87 5.16 4.18 -13.14
C TYR A 87 4.83 2.98 -12.27
N ARG A 88 5.12 1.78 -12.75
CA ARG A 88 4.78 0.51 -12.10
C ARG A 88 5.79 -0.58 -12.43
N ALA A 89 6.01 -1.49 -11.49
CA ALA A 89 6.75 -2.72 -11.72
C ALA A 89 5.79 -3.84 -12.15
N MET A 90 6.20 -4.64 -13.13
CA MET A 90 5.41 -5.78 -13.62
C MET A 90 5.85 -7.08 -12.94
N PRO A 91 4.91 -8.00 -12.64
CA PRO A 91 5.25 -9.36 -12.23
C PRO A 91 6.06 -10.07 -13.31
N SER A 92 7.13 -10.75 -12.91
CA SER A 92 7.92 -11.66 -13.74
C SER A 92 8.30 -12.91 -12.94
N ASP A 93 8.82 -13.92 -13.62
CA ASP A 93 9.32 -15.12 -12.94
C ASP A 93 10.48 -14.79 -11.98
N ASP A 94 11.36 -13.86 -12.36
CA ASP A 94 12.53 -13.45 -11.58
C ASP A 94 12.18 -12.71 -10.28
N ASN A 95 11.04 -12.02 -10.22
CA ASN A 95 10.60 -11.30 -9.01
C ASN A 95 9.42 -11.95 -8.29
N ASN A 96 8.92 -13.08 -8.78
CA ASN A 96 7.75 -13.78 -8.24
C ASN A 96 7.89 -14.12 -6.74
N GLU A 97 9.10 -14.40 -6.25
CA GLU A 97 9.34 -14.69 -4.82
C GLU A 97 9.05 -13.50 -3.89
N TRP A 98 9.11 -12.27 -4.41
CA TRP A 98 8.85 -11.05 -3.64
C TRP A 98 7.38 -10.66 -3.62
N ILE A 99 6.59 -11.05 -4.62
CA ILE A 99 5.23 -10.51 -4.81
C ILE A 99 4.29 -11.06 -3.73
N SER A 100 3.64 -10.15 -3.00
CA SER A 100 2.55 -10.48 -2.07
C SER A 100 1.19 -10.14 -2.65
N SER A 101 1.05 -9.04 -3.39
CA SER A 101 -0.17 -8.72 -4.13
C SER A 101 0.08 -8.00 -5.46
N THR A 102 -0.87 -8.15 -6.37
CA THR A 102 -0.92 -7.45 -7.65
C THR A 102 -2.18 -6.61 -7.74
N CYS A 103 -2.23 -5.71 -8.71
CA CYS A 103 -3.43 -4.95 -9.05
C CYS A 103 -3.50 -4.81 -10.57
N ASP A 104 -4.70 -4.61 -11.10
CA ASP A 104 -4.94 -4.43 -12.52
C ASP A 104 -5.36 -2.98 -12.79
N TYR A 105 -4.63 -2.32 -13.69
CA TYR A 105 -4.99 -1.01 -14.23
C TYR A 105 -4.62 -0.95 -15.72
N GLY A 106 -5.24 -1.83 -16.51
CA GLY A 106 -4.92 -2.02 -17.93
C GLY A 106 -3.74 -2.96 -18.13
N ASP A 107 -2.69 -2.77 -17.32
CA ASP A 107 -1.63 -3.75 -17.10
C ASP A 107 -1.75 -4.33 -15.68
N LYS A 108 -1.40 -5.61 -15.53
CA LYS A 108 -1.14 -6.19 -14.21
C LYS A 108 0.18 -5.64 -13.67
N PHE A 109 0.16 -5.11 -12.46
CA PHE A 109 1.34 -4.56 -11.79
C PHE A 109 1.46 -5.06 -10.35
N ILE A 110 2.67 -4.97 -9.80
CA ILE A 110 2.98 -5.32 -8.42
C ILE A 110 2.42 -4.23 -7.50
N ALA A 111 1.47 -4.62 -6.65
CA ALA A 111 0.85 -3.72 -5.68
C ALA A 111 1.52 -3.78 -4.31
N SER A 112 2.07 -4.94 -3.94
CA SER A 112 2.90 -5.10 -2.76
C SER A 112 3.90 -6.23 -2.88
N ILE A 113 5.00 -6.11 -2.14
CA ILE A 113 6.04 -7.13 -1.99
C ILE A 113 6.26 -7.47 -0.52
N ARG A 114 6.75 -8.68 -0.27
CA ARG A 114 7.19 -9.16 1.04
C ARG A 114 8.34 -10.16 0.88
N ARG A 115 9.41 -9.99 1.65
CA ARG A 115 10.45 -11.01 1.87
C ARG A 115 11.02 -10.82 3.28
N GLY A 116 10.87 -11.82 4.14
CA GLY A 116 11.25 -11.69 5.56
C GLY A 116 10.52 -10.51 6.23
N ASN A 117 11.29 -9.60 6.82
CA ASN A 117 10.85 -8.37 7.48
C ASN A 117 10.80 -7.16 6.53
N VAL A 118 11.03 -7.39 5.24
CA VAL A 118 10.98 -6.36 4.20
C VAL A 118 9.58 -6.37 3.58
N HIS A 119 8.88 -5.25 3.72
CA HIS A 119 7.57 -5.02 3.13
C HIS A 119 7.63 -3.77 2.28
N ALA A 120 6.94 -3.78 1.14
CA ALA A 120 6.68 -2.53 0.43
C ALA A 120 5.35 -2.55 -0.31
N VAL A 121 4.75 -1.39 -0.49
CA VAL A 121 3.45 -1.19 -1.15
C VAL A 121 3.51 -0.08 -2.17
N GLN A 122 2.79 -0.25 -3.28
CA GLN A 122 2.67 0.76 -4.33
C GLN A 122 1.54 1.76 -4.02
N PHE A 123 0.52 1.32 -3.28
CA PHE A 123 -0.53 2.19 -2.76
C PHE A 123 -0.06 2.96 -1.52
N HIS A 124 -0.83 3.97 -1.14
CA HIS A 124 -0.60 4.80 0.04
C HIS A 124 -1.52 4.34 1.18
N PRO A 125 -1.08 3.48 2.10
CA PRO A 125 -1.91 3.02 3.21
C PRO A 125 -2.44 4.20 4.05
N GLU A 126 -1.64 5.26 4.20
CA GLU A 126 -1.99 6.50 4.89
C GLU A 126 -3.07 7.34 4.19
N LYS A 127 -3.35 7.07 2.91
CA LYS A 127 -4.43 7.69 2.13
C LYS A 127 -5.60 6.74 1.86
N SER A 128 -5.49 5.49 2.30
CA SER A 128 -6.46 4.43 2.01
C SER A 128 -7.60 4.36 3.04
N GLY A 129 -7.81 5.42 3.82
CA GLY A 129 -8.91 5.52 4.78
C GLY A 129 -8.70 4.71 6.05
N GLY A 130 -9.62 4.86 7.01
CA GLY A 130 -9.40 4.48 8.41
C GLY A 130 -9.02 3.02 8.63
N LYS A 131 -9.72 2.08 7.98
CA LYS A 131 -9.44 0.64 8.15
C LYS A 131 -8.06 0.29 7.58
N THR A 132 -7.81 0.54 6.30
CA THR A 132 -6.52 0.20 5.69
C THR A 132 -5.35 0.92 6.35
N GLN A 133 -5.48 2.22 6.67
CA GLN A 133 -4.41 2.99 7.30
C GLN A 133 -4.02 2.38 8.65
N GLY A 134 -4.98 2.28 9.58
CA GLY A 134 -4.72 1.78 10.92
C GLY A 134 -4.21 0.34 10.91
N TYR A 135 -4.91 -0.54 10.20
CA TYR A 135 -4.57 -1.97 10.17
C TYR A 135 -3.22 -2.22 9.53
N TYR A 136 -2.88 -1.56 8.43
CA TYR A 136 -1.62 -1.84 7.75
C TYR A 136 -0.41 -1.45 8.61
N PHE A 137 -0.44 -0.26 9.23
CA PHE A 137 0.65 0.17 10.11
C PHE A 137 0.70 -0.65 11.40
N LEU A 138 -0.45 -0.98 12.01
CA LEU A 138 -0.50 -1.83 13.19
C LEU A 138 -0.01 -3.25 12.91
N ALA A 139 -0.39 -3.82 11.77
CA ALA A 139 0.06 -5.14 11.36
C ALA A 139 1.56 -5.15 11.07
N PHE A 140 2.09 -4.12 10.40
CA PHE A 140 3.53 -3.97 10.19
C PHE A 140 4.29 -3.81 11.51
N LEU A 141 3.93 -2.84 12.34
CA LEU A 141 4.61 -2.60 13.62
C LEU A 141 4.48 -3.80 14.56
N GLY A 142 3.29 -4.41 14.58
CA GLY A 142 2.99 -5.57 15.40
C GLY A 142 3.79 -6.81 15.06
N TRP A 143 3.88 -7.10 13.76
CA TRP A 143 4.70 -8.19 13.28
C TRP A 143 6.15 -8.04 13.72
N HIS A 144 6.70 -6.82 13.68
CA HIS A 144 8.09 -6.58 14.03
C HIS A 144 8.37 -6.48 15.53
N ILE A 145 7.39 -6.04 16.34
CA ILE A 145 7.50 -6.11 17.80
C ILE A 145 7.67 -7.57 18.26
N LEU A 146 6.97 -8.52 17.62
CA LEU A 146 7.11 -9.96 17.92
C LEU A 146 8.49 -10.51 17.53
N VAL A 147 9.08 -10.01 16.44
CA VAL A 147 10.41 -10.43 15.98
C VAL A 147 11.54 -9.88 16.86
N LEU A 148 11.40 -8.64 17.35
CA LEU A 148 12.45 -7.97 18.12
C LEU A 148 12.46 -8.32 19.61
N ILE A 149 11.36 -8.86 20.16
CA ILE A 149 11.23 -9.18 21.59
C ILE A 149 10.61 -10.57 21.78
N PRO A 150 11.33 -11.66 21.45
CA PRO A 150 10.81 -13.01 21.57
C PRO A 150 10.54 -13.44 23.03
N GLU A 151 11.19 -12.79 23.99
CA GLU A 151 11.16 -13.16 25.42
C GLU A 151 9.93 -12.64 26.18
N TYR A 152 9.17 -11.71 25.61
CA TYR A 152 7.91 -11.29 26.18
C TYR A 152 6.77 -12.08 25.57
N ASN A 153 5.90 -12.64 26.43
CA ASN A 153 4.63 -13.26 26.07
C ASN A 153 3.59 -12.20 25.59
N ILE A 154 4.04 -11.25 24.78
CA ILE A 154 3.27 -10.22 24.07
C ILE A 154 2.18 -10.90 23.25
N LEU A 155 2.41 -12.12 22.75
CA LEU A 155 1.40 -12.95 22.08
C LEU A 155 0.08 -13.03 22.86
N ARG A 156 0.10 -13.04 24.20
CA ARG A 156 -1.13 -13.08 25.01
C ARG A 156 -1.82 -11.72 25.11
N CYS A 157 -1.07 -10.63 25.27
CA CYS A 157 -1.64 -9.28 25.29
C CYS A 157 -2.11 -8.83 23.90
N TRP A 158 -1.38 -9.20 22.85
CA TRP A 158 -1.71 -8.95 21.46
C TRP A 158 -2.84 -9.85 20.98
N SER A 159 -2.86 -11.14 21.29
CA SER A 159 -4.03 -12.01 21.05
C SER A 159 -5.27 -11.40 21.69
N LEU A 160 -5.21 -10.94 22.94
CA LEU A 160 -6.39 -10.36 23.59
C LEU A 160 -6.79 -8.99 23.03
N TYR A 161 -5.85 -8.16 22.60
CA TYR A 161 -6.15 -6.88 21.95
C TYR A 161 -6.66 -7.07 20.52
N PHE A 162 -6.04 -7.97 19.76
CA PHE A 162 -6.36 -8.27 18.37
C PHE A 162 -7.65 -9.09 18.28
N GLU A 163 -7.89 -10.07 19.16
CA GLU A 163 -9.18 -10.74 19.28
C GLU A 163 -10.27 -9.79 19.71
N LYS A 164 -10.04 -8.84 20.64
CA LYS A 164 -11.06 -7.83 20.98
C LYS A 164 -11.37 -6.91 19.81
N ILE A 165 -10.36 -6.49 19.06
CA ILE A 165 -10.53 -5.68 17.84
C ILE A 165 -11.29 -6.50 16.79
N LEU A 166 -10.84 -7.72 16.48
CA LEU A 166 -11.49 -8.65 15.55
C LEU A 166 -12.90 -9.04 15.97
N GLU A 167 -13.18 -9.35 17.24
CA GLU A 167 -14.50 -9.72 17.74
C GLU A 167 -15.48 -8.54 17.72
N SER A 168 -14.99 -7.32 18.00
CA SER A 168 -15.81 -6.11 17.87
C SER A 168 -16.20 -5.81 16.41
N GLU A 169 -15.36 -6.25 15.46
CA GLU A 169 -15.54 -6.02 14.02
C GLU A 169 -16.24 -7.17 13.28
N ILE A 170 -16.05 -8.43 13.70
CA ILE A 170 -16.74 -9.62 13.16
C ILE A 170 -18.26 -9.53 13.42
N LYS A 171 -18.69 -8.87 14.51
CA LYS A 171 -20.12 -8.62 14.78
C LYS A 171 -20.76 -7.54 13.88
N HIS A 172 -19.98 -6.74 13.14
CA HIS A 172 -20.49 -5.65 12.31
C HIS A 172 -20.16 -5.77 10.81
N GLY A 173 -19.45 -6.82 10.37
CA GLY A 173 -18.90 -6.92 9.00
C GLY A 173 -19.36 -8.09 8.13
N LYS A 174 -20.25 -8.98 8.62
CA LYS A 174 -20.61 -10.23 7.92
C LYS A 174 -21.78 -10.14 6.92
N GLU A 175 -22.23 -8.92 6.56
CA GLU A 175 -23.21 -8.74 5.50
C GLU A 175 -22.53 -8.54 4.13
N ALA A 176 -22.49 -9.65 3.38
CA ALA A 176 -22.59 -9.75 1.92
C ALA A 176 -21.91 -8.66 1.05
N TRP A 177 -20.60 -8.81 0.80
CA TRP A 177 -19.96 -8.24 -0.40
C TRP A 177 -19.60 -9.38 -1.35
N GLY A 178 -20.53 -9.75 -2.23
CA GLY A 178 -20.24 -10.67 -3.34
C GLY A 178 -19.20 -10.05 -4.26
N ARG A 179 -18.20 -10.86 -4.70
CA ARG A 179 -17.08 -10.51 -5.61
C ARG A 179 -17.32 -9.21 -6.39
N GLN A 180 -16.97 -8.07 -5.80
CA GLN A 180 -17.18 -6.79 -6.45
C GLN A 180 -16.04 -6.56 -7.45
N SER A 181 -16.44 -6.41 -8.71
CA SER A 181 -15.70 -5.85 -9.85
C SER A 181 -14.26 -5.42 -9.57
N PHE A 182 -13.30 -6.11 -10.22
CA PHE A 182 -11.85 -5.84 -10.28
C PHE A 182 -11.46 -4.49 -10.93
N LYS A 183 -12.31 -3.47 -10.86
CA LYS A 183 -12.12 -2.18 -11.53
C LYS A 183 -11.95 -1.08 -10.50
N THR A 184 -11.18 -0.07 -10.87
CA THR A 184 -11.03 1.18 -10.11
C THR A 184 -12.41 1.74 -9.72
N CYS A 185 -12.59 2.09 -8.44
CA CYS A 185 -13.84 2.70 -7.99
C CYS A 185 -14.09 4.05 -8.67
N LYS A 186 -15.37 4.40 -8.82
CA LYS A 186 -15.74 5.77 -9.19
C LYS A 186 -15.30 6.73 -8.09
N LYS A 187 -14.37 7.64 -8.41
CA LYS A 187 -13.88 8.65 -7.48
C LYS A 187 -14.96 9.71 -7.24
N VAL A 188 -15.42 9.83 -6.00
CA VAL A 188 -16.26 10.95 -5.54
C VAL A 188 -15.35 11.96 -4.84
N ILE A 189 -15.37 13.21 -5.29
CA ILE A 189 -14.58 14.30 -4.71
C ILE A 189 -15.56 15.28 -4.07
N ALA A 190 -15.48 15.44 -2.76
CA ALA A 190 -16.13 16.55 -2.07
C ALA A 190 -15.22 17.78 -2.18
N CYS A 191 -15.74 18.88 -2.71
CA CYS A 191 -15.03 20.14 -2.81
C CYS A 191 -15.68 21.16 -1.88
N LEU A 192 -14.86 21.98 -1.23
CA LEU A 192 -15.29 23.10 -0.41
C LEU A 192 -14.42 24.32 -0.76
N ASP A 193 -15.05 25.49 -0.86
CA ASP A 193 -14.32 26.74 -1.01
C ASP A 193 -13.77 27.16 0.36
N VAL A 194 -12.60 27.78 0.39
CA VAL A 194 -12.07 28.45 1.58
C VAL A 194 -11.85 29.91 1.23
N ARG A 195 -12.50 30.81 1.97
CA ARG A 195 -12.50 32.25 1.73
C ARG A 195 -12.18 32.98 3.03
N THR A 196 -11.73 34.22 2.93
CA THR A 196 -11.56 35.10 4.10
C THR A 196 -12.77 36.03 4.19
N ASN A 197 -13.40 36.14 5.37
CA ASN A 197 -14.45 37.14 5.62
C ASN A 197 -13.83 38.51 5.97
N ASP A 198 -14.67 39.54 6.16
CA ASP A 198 -14.21 40.90 6.49
C ASP A 198 -13.46 41.00 7.85
N LYS A 199 -13.61 39.99 8.73
CA LYS A 199 -12.92 39.88 10.01
C LYS A 199 -11.57 39.15 9.92
N GLY A 200 -11.23 38.59 8.76
CA GLY A 200 -10.02 37.78 8.58
C GLY A 200 -10.20 36.29 8.88
N ASP A 201 -11.41 35.83 9.21
CA ASP A 201 -11.69 34.41 9.49
C ASP A 201 -11.80 33.62 8.18
N LEU A 202 -11.39 32.35 8.23
CA LEU A 202 -11.58 31.41 7.13
C LEU A 202 -12.99 30.81 7.16
N VAL A 203 -13.76 31.02 6.10
CA VAL A 203 -15.15 30.57 5.94
C VAL A 203 -15.34 29.75 4.67
N VAL A 204 -16.32 28.86 4.69
CA VAL A 204 -16.67 27.97 3.55
C VAL A 204 -17.87 28.49 2.74
N THR A 205 -18.63 29.40 3.32
CA THR A 205 -19.81 30.02 2.70
C THR A 205 -19.58 31.51 2.51
N LYS A 206 -20.16 32.08 1.44
CA LYS A 206 -20.31 33.54 1.32
C LYS A 206 -21.52 33.95 2.16
N GLY A 207 -21.33 34.14 3.47
CA GLY A 207 -22.35 34.57 4.42
C GLY A 207 -21.67 35.25 5.61
N GLU A 208 -22.28 36.35 6.08
CA GLU A 208 -21.75 37.39 7.00
C GLU A 208 -20.80 36.94 8.11
#